data_AF-K4QSE6-F1
#
_entry.id   AF-K4QSE6-F1
#
_cell.length_a   1.000
_cell.length_b   1.000
_cell.length_c   1.000
_cell.angle_alpha   90.00
_cell.angle_beta   90.00
_cell.angle_gamma   90.00
#
_symmetry.space_group_name_H-M   'P 1'
#
loop_
_entity.id
_entity.type
_entity.pdbx_description
1 polymer ?
#
loop_
_entity_poly.entity_id
_entity_poly.type
_entity_poly.pdbx_seq_one_letter_code
_entity_poly.pdbx_strand_id
1 'polypeptide(L)' 'MLRPGGTFLYTVRHTADAHDQAGTGHGDDIWEHGGFAVHFFPRHLIDTLAKDWTLEEVHAFEEGSLPRRLWRITQTLPA' A
#
# COMPACT_ATOMS: atom_id res chain seq x y z
N MET A 1 -2.78 -14.24 14.40
CA MET A 1 -3.47 -14.43 13.11
C MET A 1 -4.93 -14.03 13.25
N LEU A 2 -5.54 -13.56 12.16
CA LEU A 2 -6.98 -13.24 12.12
C LEU A 2 -7.81 -14.52 12.10
N ARG A 3 -8.98 -14.49 12.77
CA ARG A 3 -9.97 -15.56 12.70
C ARG A 3 -10.79 -15.43 11.41
N PRO A 4 -11.44 -16.49 10.91
CA PRO A 4 -12.39 -16.38 9.80
C PRO A 4 -13.42 -15.27 10.07
N GLY A 5 -13.71 -14.47 9.05
CA GLY A 5 -14.51 -13.24 9.15
C GLY A 5 -13.78 -12.01 9.70
N GLY A 6 -12.49 -12.10 10.02
CA GLY A 6 -11.70 -10.99 10.55
C GLY A 6 -11.30 -9.96 9.48
N THR A 7 -11.39 -8.68 9.81
CA THR A 7 -10.98 -7.56 8.94
C THR A 7 -9.52 -7.19 9.14
N PHE A 8 -8.80 -6.96 8.03
CA PHE A 8 -7.48 -6.35 7.99
C PHE A 8 -7.56 -4.98 7.28
N LEU A 9 -7.20 -3.94 8.02
CA LEU A 9 -7.12 -2.55 7.54
C LEU A 9 -5.66 -2.10 7.57
N TYR A 10 -5.16 -1.60 6.45
CA TYR A 10 -3.79 -1.06 6.37
C TYR A 10 -3.72 0.11 5.39
N THR A 11 -2.65 0.91 5.53
CA THR A 11 -2.34 2.01 4.60
C THR A 11 -0.97 1.81 3.99
N VAL A 12 -0.83 2.20 2.73
CA VAL A 12 0.43 2.17 1.98
C VAL A 12 0.56 3.43 1.14
N ARG A 13 1.80 3.83 0.86
CA ARG A 13 2.09 4.75 -0.26
C ARG A 13 2.08 3.94 -1.55
N HIS A 14 1.65 4.55 -2.65
CA HIS A 14 1.54 3.87 -3.95
C HIS A 14 2.33 4.58 -5.04
N THR A 15 2.53 3.91 -6.17
CA THR A 15 3.39 4.35 -7.29
C THR A 15 2.92 5.63 -8.03
N ALA A 16 1.86 6.30 -7.56
CA ALA A 16 1.48 7.62 -8.06
C ALA A 16 1.95 8.76 -7.13
N ASP A 17 2.56 8.43 -5.99
CA ASP A 17 3.19 9.38 -5.07
C ASP A 17 4.44 9.98 -5.73
N ALA A 18 4.63 11.29 -5.57
CA ALA A 18 5.73 12.02 -6.22
C ALA A 18 7.14 11.58 -5.78
N HIS A 19 7.27 10.82 -4.69
CA HIS A 19 8.56 10.27 -4.28
C HIS A 19 8.82 8.85 -4.81
N ASP A 20 7.84 8.22 -5.48
CA ASP A 20 8.13 7.01 -6.23
C ASP A 20 9.17 7.33 -7.31
N GLN A 21 10.14 6.44 -7.50
CA GLN A 21 11.27 6.63 -8.42
C GLN A 21 12.19 7.82 -8.13
N ALA A 22 11.99 8.50 -7.00
CA ALA A 22 12.94 9.46 -6.50
C ALA A 22 13.93 8.74 -5.56
N GLY A 23 15.16 9.24 -5.41
CA GLY A 23 16.13 8.71 -4.44
C GLY A 23 16.87 7.44 -4.92
N THR A 24 17.39 6.67 -3.96
CA THR A 24 18.17 5.45 -4.25
C THR A 24 17.23 4.25 -4.37
N GLY A 25 17.23 3.58 -5.53
CA GLY A 25 16.39 2.40 -5.78
C GLY A 25 16.99 1.12 -5.21
N HIS A 26 16.13 0.29 -4.61
CA HIS A 26 16.49 -1.01 -4.04
C HIS A 26 15.80 -2.20 -4.75
N GLY A 27 15.12 -1.94 -5.86
CA GLY A 27 14.27 -2.93 -6.56
C GLY A 27 12.86 -3.00 -6.00
N ASP A 28 11.96 -3.70 -6.68
CA ASP A 28 10.57 -3.95 -6.25
C ASP A 28 9.80 -2.71 -5.77
N ASP A 29 9.91 -1.59 -6.51
CA ASP A 29 9.28 -0.31 -6.17
C ASP A 29 9.67 0.22 -4.76
N ILE A 30 10.86 -0.16 -4.27
CA ILE A 30 11.46 0.34 -3.03
C ILE A 30 12.45 1.45 -3.32
N TRP A 31 12.21 2.61 -2.71
CA TRP A 31 13.04 3.81 -2.86
C TRP A 31 13.44 4.39 -1.51
N GLU A 32 14.71 4.75 -1.37
CA GLU A 32 15.27 5.34 -0.16
C GLU A 32 15.39 6.86 -0.24
N HIS A 33 14.84 7.53 0.78
CA HIS A 33 14.88 8.97 0.98
C HIS A 33 15.26 9.31 2.41
N GLY A 34 16.34 10.06 2.60
CA GLY A 34 16.74 10.55 3.92
C GLY A 34 17.00 9.43 4.94
N GLY A 35 17.51 8.28 4.49
CA GLY A 35 17.78 7.11 5.33
C GLY A 35 16.57 6.19 5.59
N PHE A 36 15.44 6.41 4.90
CA PHE A 36 14.25 5.56 5.01
C PHE A 36 13.90 4.95 3.66
N ALA A 37 13.84 3.61 3.60
CA ALA A 37 13.31 2.89 2.46
C ALA A 37 11.78 2.79 2.53
N VAL A 38 11.12 3.09 1.41
CA VAL A 38 9.66 3.04 1.28
C VAL A 38 9.32 2.16 0.09
N HIS A 39 8.47 1.15 0.30
CA HIS A 39 7.90 0.34 -0.78
C HIS A 39 6.61 1.01 -1.26
N PHE A 40 6.58 1.44 -2.51
CA PHE A 40 5.43 2.06 -3.15
C PHE A 40 4.61 0.98 -3.84
N PHE A 41 3.41 0.71 -3.35
CA PHE A 41 2.64 -0.42 -3.85
C PHE A 41 2.00 -0.06 -5.20
N PRO A 42 2.23 -0.86 -6.26
CA PRO A 42 1.41 -0.78 -7.45
C PRO A 42 0.05 -1.46 -7.20
N ARG A 43 -0.97 -1.10 -7.98
CA ARG A 43 -2.33 -1.63 -7.77
C ARG A 43 -2.39 -3.17 -7.86
N HIS A 44 -1.66 -3.76 -8.79
CA HIS A 44 -1.65 -5.21 -8.98
C HIS A 44 -1.07 -5.97 -7.78
N LEU A 45 -0.18 -5.35 -6.99
CA LEU A 45 0.34 -5.94 -5.76
C LEU A 45 -0.77 -6.05 -4.71
N ILE A 46 -1.64 -5.04 -4.59
CA ILE A 46 -2.83 -5.12 -3.72
C ILE A 46 -3.74 -6.26 -4.13
N ASP A 47 -4.03 -6.37 -5.43
CA ASP A 47 -4.90 -7.44 -5.95
C ASP A 47 -4.27 -8.84 -5.69
N THR A 48 -2.95 -8.95 -5.77
CA THR A 48 -2.21 -10.19 -5.47
C THR A 48 -2.27 -10.55 -3.98
N LEU A 49 -2.08 -9.57 -3.10
CA LEU A 49 -2.15 -9.76 -1.65
C LEU A 49 -3.56 -10.09 -1.17
N ALA A 50 -4.58 -9.67 -1.91
CA ALA A 50 -5.98 -9.95 -1.62
C ALA A 50 -6.51 -11.25 -2.24
N LYS A 51 -5.68 -12.05 -2.93
CA LYS A 51 -6.13 -13.21 -3.73
C LYS A 51 -7.05 -14.18 -2.99
N ASP A 52 -6.77 -14.46 -1.72
CA ASP A 52 -7.54 -15.39 -0.87
C ASP A 52 -8.40 -14.65 0.18
N TRP A 53 -8.60 -13.35 -0.03
CA TRP A 53 -9.35 -12.45 0.83
C TRP A 53 -10.51 -11.82 0.06
N THR A 54 -11.51 -11.33 0.78
CA THR A 54 -12.50 -10.42 0.20
C THR A 54 -11.92 -9.00 0.25
N LEU A 55 -11.54 -8.43 -0.89
CA LEU A 55 -11.10 -7.03 -0.99
C LEU A 55 -12.32 -6.11 -0.95
N GLU A 56 -12.60 -5.51 0.21
CA GLU A 56 -13.79 -4.68 0.43
C GLU A 56 -13.61 -3.28 -0.17
N GLU A 57 -12.44 -2.66 0.05
CA GLU A 57 -12.19 -1.28 -0.38
C GLU A 57 -10.69 -1.01 -0.58
N VAL A 58 -10.38 -0.21 -1.61
CA VAL A 58 -9.11 0.50 -1.77
C VAL A 58 -9.42 1.98 -1.92
N HIS A 59 -9.30 2.73 -0.82
CA HIS A 59 -9.63 4.14 -0.77
C HIS A 59 -8.38 5.01 -0.94
N ALA A 60 -8.36 5.91 -1.92
CA ALA A 60 -7.25 6.83 -2.14
C ALA A 60 -7.40 8.11 -1.32
N PHE A 61 -6.30 8.57 -0.71
CA PHE A 61 -6.24 9.81 0.04
C PHE A 61 -4.83 10.42 0.04
N GLU A 62 -4.72 11.67 0.46
CA GLU A 62 -3.45 12.40 0.49
C GLU A 62 -3.10 12.87 1.92
N GLU A 63 -1.81 12.92 2.26
CA GLU A 63 -1.31 13.42 3.55
C GLU A 63 -0.11 14.37 3.40
N GLY A 64 -0.08 15.44 4.19
CA GLY A 64 1.06 16.35 4.30
C GLY A 64 1.11 17.48 3.26
N SER A 65 2.18 18.27 3.31
CA SER A 65 2.34 19.51 2.53
C SER A 65 2.82 19.28 1.08
N LEU A 66 3.67 18.29 0.85
CA LEU A 66 3.81 17.64 -0.46
C LEU A 66 2.92 16.40 -0.38
N PRO A 67 1.73 16.39 -1.01
CA PRO A 67 0.72 15.39 -0.73
C PRO A 67 1.28 14.01 -1.05
N ARG A 68 1.60 13.25 0.00
CA ARG A 68 1.89 11.83 -0.12
C ARG A 68 0.61 11.17 -0.56
N ARG A 69 0.70 10.26 -1.51
CA ARG A 69 -0.49 9.59 -2.06
C ARG A 69 -0.56 8.18 -1.49
N LEU A 70 -1.65 7.93 -0.77
CA LEU A 70 -1.84 6.70 -0.02
C LEU A 70 -3.11 5.99 -0.46
N TRP A 71 -3.09 4.67 -0.26
CA TRP A 71 -4.29 3.86 -0.21
C TRP A 71 -4.54 3.41 1.21
N ARG A 72 -5.81 3.43 1.60
CA ARG A 72 -6.35 2.66 2.73
C ARG A 72 -7.04 1.44 2.16
N ILE A 73 -6.57 0.26 2.54
CA ILE A 73 -7.11 -1.01 2.06
C ILE A 73 -7.83 -1.70 3.19
N THR A 74 -9.08 -2.09 2.92
CA THR A 74 -9.89 -2.92 3.81
C THR A 74 -10.13 -4.26 3.12
N GLN A 75 -9.80 -5.35 3.80
CA GLN A 75 -10.08 -6.70 3.32
C GLN A 75 -10.49 -7.64 4.46
N THR A 76 -11.29 -8.65 4.15
CA THR A 76 -11.83 -9.59 5.13
C THR A 76 -11.37 -11.00 4.82
N LEU A 77 -10.95 -11.75 5.85
CA LEU A 77 -10.68 -13.17 5.70
C LEU A 77 -12.02 -13.91 5.56
N PRO A 78 -12.26 -14.71 4.49
CA PRO A 78 -13.48 -15.47 4.34
C PRO A 78 -13.79 -16.34 5.58
N ALA A 79 -15.08 -16.57 5.82
CA ALA A 79 -15.57 -17.38 6.95
C ALA A 79 -15.30 -18.88 6.77
#